data_AF-K1RK85-F1
#
_entry.id   AF-K1RK85-F1
#
_cell.length_a   1.000
_cell.length_b   1.000
_cell.length_c   1.000
_cell.angle_alpha   90.00
_cell.angle_beta   90.00
_cell.angle_gamma   90.00
#
_symmetry.space_group_name_H-M   'P 1'
#
loop_
_entity.id
_entity.type
_entity.pdbx_description
1 polymer ?
#
loop_
_entity_poly.entity_id
_entity_poly.type
_entity_poly.pdbx_seq_one_letter_code
_entity_poly.pdbx_strand_id
1 'polypeptide(L)'
;MCNNHATQTCGINAEEKAKILHDKQPRFLEDEGFYVGTRPKISGWNVNKMENRLIKELHREKWFGEDGRMIVLPNPLRPTPSRPPITEEQEPGLEVQYRKAIMHEFDSRYIDGSLDNAGYYQLDVDINSLSFSHHHLFSREHVLATRLSQLYEEYMDRQKKNMAEYLSEKLKALKLSAVHLKDHMAAKKSEHDYADRSNFQKRLQDYKDEISKSDTLNESG
;
A
#
# COMPACT_ATOMS: atom_id res chain seq x y z
N MET A 1 -4.52 -39.96 61.05
CA MET A 1 -4.34 -40.51 59.69
C MET A 1 -3.71 -39.42 58.85
N CYS A 2 -2.48 -39.66 58.41
CA CYS A 2 -1.69 -38.77 57.56
C CYS A 2 -2.29 -38.69 56.15
N ASN A 3 -2.08 -37.56 55.47
CA ASN A 3 -1.60 -37.42 54.08
C ASN A 3 -1.70 -35.93 53.69
N ASN A 4 -0.63 -35.14 53.84
CA ASN A 4 0.40 -34.89 52.81
C ASN A 4 -0.19 -34.49 51.45
N HIS A 5 -0.25 -33.18 51.18
CA HIS A 5 0.11 -32.66 49.87
C HIS A 5 1.04 -31.46 50.03
N ALA A 6 2.18 -31.60 49.38
CA ALA A 6 3.39 -30.84 49.55
C ALA A 6 3.22 -29.35 49.23
N THR A 7 3.56 -28.49 50.18
CA THR A 7 4.11 -27.18 49.88
C THR A 7 5.39 -27.39 49.08
N GLN A 8 5.27 -27.28 47.76
CA GLN A 8 6.43 -27.20 46.87
C GLN A 8 7.10 -25.85 47.14
N THR A 9 7.97 -25.83 48.14
CA THR A 9 8.97 -24.78 48.30
C THR A 9 9.82 -24.79 47.04
N CYS A 10 9.50 -23.90 46.10
CA CYS A 10 10.30 -23.69 44.91
C CYS A 10 11.59 -23.02 45.36
N GLY A 11 12.61 -23.84 45.63
CA GLY A 11 13.97 -23.36 45.78
C GLY A 11 14.31 -22.60 44.51
N ILE A 12 14.57 -21.31 44.65
CA ILE A 12 14.96 -20.43 43.54
C ILE A 12 16.19 -21.05 42.89
N ASN A 13 16.06 -21.48 41.63
CA ASN A 13 17.15 -22.10 40.90
C ASN A 13 18.29 -21.08 40.73
N ALA A 14 19.55 -21.55 40.71
CA ALA A 14 20.72 -20.67 40.55
C ALA A 14 20.65 -19.78 39.29
N GLU A 15 19.94 -20.24 38.25
CA GLU A 15 19.68 -19.49 37.02
C GLU A 15 18.65 -18.37 37.19
N GLU A 16 17.67 -18.51 38.09
CA GLU A 16 16.70 -17.45 38.41
C GLU A 16 17.34 -16.34 39.25
N LYS A 17 18.26 -16.71 40.15
CA LYS A 17 19.09 -15.75 40.90
C LYS A 17 19.99 -14.90 40.00
N ALA A 18 20.44 -15.44 38.86
CA ALA A 18 21.27 -14.68 37.93
C ALA A 18 20.50 -13.57 37.20
N LYS A 19 19.17 -13.74 37.03
CA LYS A 19 18.27 -12.80 36.35
C LYS A 19 17.77 -11.69 37.27
N ILE A 20 17.59 -11.98 38.56
CA ILE A 20 17.17 -10.99 39.55
C ILE A 20 18.42 -10.31 40.11
N LEU A 21 18.54 -9.00 39.85
CA LEU A 21 19.63 -8.22 40.38
C LEU A 21 19.40 -7.94 41.87
N HIS A 22 20.40 -8.19 42.71
CA HIS A 22 20.51 -7.82 44.14
C HIS A 22 20.09 -8.84 45.22
N ASP A 23 20.13 -10.16 44.99
CA ASP A 23 19.78 -11.16 46.04
C ASP A 23 18.39 -10.93 46.69
N LYS A 24 17.52 -10.18 46.02
CA LYS A 24 16.16 -9.88 46.44
C LYS A 24 15.22 -10.94 45.88
N GLN A 25 14.12 -11.19 46.58
CA GLN A 25 13.04 -12.00 46.04
C GLN A 25 12.41 -11.27 44.84
N PRO A 26 11.96 -12.00 43.81
CA PRO A 26 11.27 -11.38 42.68
C PRO A 26 10.00 -10.68 43.16
N ARG A 27 9.78 -9.46 42.66
CA ARG A 27 8.65 -8.61 43.02
C ARG A 27 7.71 -8.46 41.83
N PHE A 28 6.46 -8.83 42.03
CA PHE A 28 5.41 -8.76 41.02
C PHE A 28 4.52 -7.54 41.30
N LEU A 29 4.51 -6.58 40.39
CA LEU A 29 3.74 -5.34 40.55
C LEU A 29 2.23 -5.60 40.57
N GLU A 30 1.79 -6.64 39.85
CA GLU A 30 0.41 -7.10 39.82
C GLU A 30 -0.11 -7.53 41.20
N ASP A 31 0.73 -8.13 42.04
CA ASP A 31 0.37 -8.58 43.40
C ASP A 31 0.21 -7.39 44.37
N GLU A 32 0.83 -6.26 44.05
CA GLU A 32 0.72 -5.00 44.79
C GLU A 32 -0.42 -4.10 44.31
N GLY A 33 -1.19 -4.56 43.31
CA GLY A 33 -2.33 -3.83 42.76
C GLY A 33 -1.99 -2.83 41.65
N PHE A 34 -0.77 -2.83 41.12
CA PHE A 34 -0.43 -2.04 39.93
C PHE A 34 -0.94 -2.72 38.67
N TYR A 35 -1.48 -1.92 37.74
CA TYR A 35 -1.86 -2.44 36.42
C TYR A 35 -0.61 -2.69 35.56
N VAL A 36 -0.40 -3.96 35.20
CA VAL A 36 0.66 -4.39 34.27
C VAL A 36 -0.01 -4.91 33.00
N GLY A 37 0.36 -4.34 31.84
CA GLY A 37 -0.21 -4.74 30.56
C GLY A 37 0.15 -6.19 30.18
N THR A 38 -0.73 -6.86 29.43
CA THR A 38 -0.51 -8.25 29.00
C THR A 38 0.72 -8.35 28.10
N ARG A 39 1.67 -9.23 28.46
CA ARG A 39 2.87 -9.46 27.65
C ARG A 39 2.52 -10.13 26.31
N PRO A 40 3.22 -9.79 25.22
CA PRO A 40 3.04 -10.45 23.94
C PRO A 40 3.39 -11.94 24.05
N LYS A 41 2.66 -12.79 23.33
CA LYS A 41 2.94 -14.23 23.26
C LYS A 41 4.14 -14.47 22.34
N ILE A 42 5.27 -14.83 22.93
CA ILE A 42 6.51 -15.15 22.21
C ILE A 42 6.85 -16.63 22.50
N SER A 43 7.38 -17.35 21.52
CA SER A 43 7.87 -18.73 21.73
C SER A 43 8.96 -18.76 22.80
N GLY A 44 8.93 -19.76 23.70
CA GLY A 44 9.92 -19.91 24.76
C GLY A 44 11.38 -20.00 24.26
N TRP A 45 11.61 -20.59 23.08
CA TRP A 45 12.94 -20.64 22.47
C TRP A 45 13.53 -19.25 22.20
N ASN A 46 12.73 -18.34 21.63
CA ASN A 46 13.14 -16.95 21.38
C ASN A 46 13.40 -16.20 22.70
N VAL A 47 12.55 -16.41 23.70
CA VAL A 47 12.74 -15.82 25.03
C VAL A 47 14.06 -16.30 25.63
N ASN A 48 14.28 -17.61 25.73
CA ASN A 48 15.51 -18.18 26.29
C ASN A 48 16.76 -17.74 25.53
N LYS A 49 16.69 -17.70 24.19
CA LYS A 49 17.79 -17.23 23.34
C LYS A 49 18.14 -15.77 23.62
N MET A 50 17.14 -14.91 23.79
CA MET A 50 17.35 -13.49 24.09
C MET A 50 17.81 -13.29 25.52
N GLU A 51 17.21 -13.97 26.50
CA GLU A 51 17.63 -13.91 27.91
C GLU A 51 19.09 -14.33 28.07
N ASN A 52 19.51 -15.44 27.45
CA ASN A 52 20.91 -15.91 27.50
C ASN A 52 21.91 -14.94 26.85
N ARG A 53 21.45 -14.10 25.91
CA ARG A 53 22.27 -13.03 25.32
C ARG A 53 22.37 -11.85 26.28
N LEU A 54 21.24 -11.40 26.82
CA LEU A 54 21.17 -10.22 27.69
C LEU A 54 21.82 -10.45 29.06
N ILE A 55 21.83 -11.69 29.58
CA ILE A 55 22.55 -12.05 30.81
C ILE A 55 24.06 -11.77 30.70
N LYS A 56 24.63 -11.89 29.49
CA LYS A 56 26.07 -11.69 29.23
C LYS A 56 26.42 -10.24 28.91
N GLU A 57 25.43 -9.37 28.76
CA GLU A 57 25.62 -7.95 28.46
C GLU A 57 26.17 -7.21 29.70
N LEU A 58 27.01 -6.18 29.49
CA LEU A 58 27.59 -5.38 30.58
C LEU A 58 26.51 -4.70 31.45
N HIS A 59 25.42 -4.28 30.81
CA HIS A 59 24.28 -3.61 31.45
C HIS A 59 23.05 -4.51 31.46
N ARG A 60 23.12 -5.67 32.12
CA ARG A 60 21.99 -6.62 32.15
C ARG A 60 20.82 -6.08 32.96
N GLU A 61 21.10 -5.27 33.98
CA GLU A 61 20.14 -4.64 34.90
C GLU A 61 19.03 -3.84 34.21
N LYS A 62 19.31 -3.25 33.04
CA LYS A 62 18.33 -2.44 32.31
C LYS A 62 17.35 -3.28 31.49
N TRP A 63 17.61 -4.59 31.36
CA TRP A 63 16.85 -5.48 30.48
C TRP A 63 15.95 -6.44 31.23
N PHE A 64 16.14 -6.60 32.54
CA PHE A 64 15.34 -7.47 33.40
C PHE A 64 14.56 -6.64 34.41
N GLY A 65 13.29 -6.97 34.61
CA GLY A 65 12.42 -6.34 35.59
C GLY A 65 12.66 -6.87 37.01
N GLU A 66 11.97 -6.28 37.98
CA GLU A 66 11.98 -6.72 39.39
C GLU A 66 11.41 -8.15 39.56
N ASP A 67 10.65 -8.62 38.58
CA ASP A 67 10.09 -9.97 38.49
C ASP A 67 11.10 -11.01 37.95
N GLY A 68 12.31 -10.58 37.59
CA GLY A 68 13.36 -11.45 37.04
C GLY A 68 13.13 -11.88 35.58
N ARG A 69 12.15 -11.28 34.89
CA ARG A 69 11.88 -11.54 33.48
C ARG A 69 12.39 -10.39 32.62
N MET A 70 12.60 -10.65 31.33
CA MET A 70 12.92 -9.60 30.37
C MET A 70 11.84 -8.50 30.38
N ILE A 71 12.26 -7.24 30.34
CA ILE A 71 11.37 -6.09 30.18
C ILE A 71 10.80 -6.13 28.75
N VAL A 72 9.47 -6.13 28.63
CA VAL A 72 8.78 -6.18 27.34
C VAL A 72 7.64 -5.17 27.35
N LEU A 73 7.46 -4.47 26.23
CA LEU A 73 6.29 -3.63 26.03
C LEU A 73 5.01 -4.50 26.04
N PRO A 74 3.87 -3.95 26.51
CA PRO A 74 2.61 -4.66 26.46
C PRO A 74 2.23 -5.00 25.02
N ASN A 75 1.42 -6.05 24.84
CA ASN A 75 0.96 -6.48 23.54
C ASN A 75 0.28 -5.30 22.80
N PRO A 76 0.82 -4.86 21.64
CA PRO A 76 0.26 -3.72 20.91
C PRO A 76 -1.10 -4.05 20.27
N LEU A 77 -1.43 -5.33 20.10
CA LEU A 77 -2.67 -5.77 19.47
C LEU A 77 -3.83 -5.66 20.47
N ARG A 78 -4.80 -4.81 20.14
CA ARG A 78 -6.08 -4.76 20.85
C ARG A 78 -6.99 -5.87 20.32
N PRO A 79 -7.68 -6.64 21.19
CA PRO A 79 -8.61 -7.69 20.76
C PRO A 79 -9.83 -7.10 20.05
N THR A 80 -10.20 -5.86 20.39
CA THR A 80 -11.31 -5.13 19.78
C THR A 80 -10.77 -3.96 18.96
N PRO A 81 -11.16 -3.80 17.68
CA PRO A 81 -10.81 -2.62 16.91
C PRO A 81 -11.45 -1.40 17.58
N SER A 82 -10.63 -0.48 18.06
CA SER A 82 -11.08 0.80 18.60
C SER A 82 -10.52 1.92 17.75
N ARG A 83 -11.39 2.72 17.11
CA ARG A 83 -11.00 3.97 16.48
C ARG A 83 -11.02 5.05 17.56
N PRO A 84 -9.88 5.62 17.97
CA PRO A 84 -9.93 6.81 18.82
C PRO A 84 -10.66 7.93 18.07
N PRO A 85 -11.52 8.71 18.74
CA PRO A 85 -12.21 9.82 18.09
C PRO A 85 -11.17 10.77 17.51
N ILE A 86 -11.27 11.04 16.21
CA ILE A 86 -10.43 12.04 15.55
C ILE A 86 -11.04 13.38 15.91
N THR A 87 -10.29 14.24 16.58
CA THR A 87 -10.69 15.64 16.79
C THR A 87 -10.79 16.29 15.42
N GLU A 88 -11.99 16.64 14.98
CA GLU A 88 -12.18 17.47 13.80
C GLU A 88 -11.66 18.88 14.15
N GLU A 89 -10.45 19.21 13.69
CA GLU A 89 -9.96 20.59 13.71
C GLU A 89 -10.84 21.41 12.78
N GLN A 90 -11.87 22.04 13.34
CA GLN A 90 -12.70 22.97 12.61
C GLN A 90 -11.85 24.21 12.30
N GLU A 91 -11.52 24.41 11.02
CA GLU A 91 -10.87 25.61 10.51
C GLU A 91 -11.63 26.85 11.02
N PRO A 92 -11.02 27.71 11.87
CA PRO A 92 -11.72 28.74 12.64
C PRO A 92 -12.25 29.94 11.83
N GLY A 93 -12.47 29.79 10.52
CA GLY A 93 -12.97 30.84 9.63
C GLY A 93 -14.11 30.41 8.68
N LEU A 94 -14.60 29.18 8.77
CA LEU A 94 -15.65 28.64 7.89
C LEU A 94 -16.92 28.34 8.70
N GLU A 95 -17.64 29.38 9.09
CA GLU A 95 -19.00 29.21 9.64
C GLU A 95 -19.99 28.96 8.50
N VAL A 96 -20.44 27.71 8.38
CA VAL A 96 -21.35 27.30 7.30
C VAL A 96 -22.79 27.63 7.71
N GLN A 97 -23.39 28.63 7.06
CA GLN A 97 -24.82 28.93 7.22
C GLN A 97 -25.61 28.26 6.11
N TYR A 98 -26.57 27.39 6.48
CA TYR A 98 -27.52 26.83 5.54
C TYR A 98 -28.38 27.95 4.93
N ARG A 99 -28.33 28.10 3.61
CA ARG A 99 -29.28 28.92 2.84
C ARG A 99 -30.06 28.02 1.91
N LYS A 100 -31.38 28.20 1.87
CA LYS A 100 -32.22 27.51 0.89
C LYS A 100 -31.80 27.92 -0.53
N ALA A 101 -31.90 26.97 -1.47
CA ALA A 101 -31.69 27.25 -2.88
C ALA A 101 -32.65 28.36 -3.33
N ILE A 102 -32.09 29.45 -3.84
CA ILE A 102 -32.86 30.54 -4.43
C ILE A 102 -33.05 30.17 -5.90
N MET A 103 -34.26 29.79 -6.27
CA MET A 103 -34.63 29.69 -7.67
C MET A 103 -34.87 31.10 -8.17
N HIS A 104 -33.91 31.66 -8.92
CA HIS A 104 -34.18 32.89 -9.65
C HIS A 104 -35.24 32.58 -10.71
N GLU A 105 -36.29 33.40 -10.77
CA GLU A 105 -37.22 33.39 -11.91
C GLU A 105 -36.40 33.55 -13.19
N PHE A 106 -36.66 32.68 -14.15
CA PHE A 106 -35.93 32.58 -15.40
C PHE A 106 -35.87 33.94 -16.11
N ASP A 107 -34.68 34.54 -16.17
CA ASP A 107 -34.48 35.84 -16.81
C ASP A 107 -34.30 35.63 -18.33
N SER A 108 -35.40 35.73 -19.06
CA SER A 108 -35.45 35.59 -20.51
C SER A 108 -34.56 36.60 -21.26
N ARG A 109 -34.08 37.67 -20.60
CA ARG A 109 -33.18 38.67 -21.19
C ARG A 109 -31.80 38.12 -21.56
N TYR A 110 -31.37 37.01 -20.97
CA TYR A 110 -30.10 36.35 -21.33
C TYR A 110 -30.21 35.39 -22.51
N ILE A 111 -31.42 35.16 -23.03
CA ILE A 111 -31.69 34.27 -24.16
C ILE A 111 -32.19 35.07 -25.37
N ASP A 112 -32.77 36.24 -25.13
CA ASP A 112 -33.38 37.03 -26.19
C ASP A 112 -32.35 37.87 -26.97
N GLY A 113 -31.75 37.24 -27.97
CA GLY A 113 -31.05 37.92 -29.06
C GLY A 113 -32.01 38.53 -30.07
N SER A 114 -33.12 39.15 -29.69
CA SER A 114 -34.09 39.64 -30.68
C SER A 114 -34.13 41.17 -30.80
N LEU A 115 -33.19 41.69 -31.60
CA LEU A 115 -33.63 42.55 -32.70
C LEU A 115 -33.31 41.92 -34.07
N ASP A 116 -32.20 41.18 -34.18
CA ASP A 116 -31.59 40.77 -35.47
C ASP A 116 -30.91 39.37 -35.46
N ASN A 117 -31.10 38.58 -34.41
CA ASN A 117 -30.42 37.28 -34.18
C ASN A 117 -31.26 36.42 -33.21
N ALA A 118 -32.59 36.47 -33.42
CA ALA A 118 -33.67 36.10 -32.52
C ALA A 118 -33.93 34.58 -32.44
N GLY A 119 -32.89 33.79 -32.19
CA GLY A 119 -33.01 32.36 -31.93
C GLY A 119 -32.93 32.08 -30.43
N TYR A 120 -33.96 31.48 -29.85
CA TYR A 120 -33.85 30.83 -28.54
C TYR A 120 -33.05 29.54 -28.71
N TYR A 121 -31.79 29.53 -28.26
CA TYR A 121 -30.97 28.31 -28.22
C TYR A 121 -31.22 27.61 -26.88
N GLN A 122 -31.87 26.45 -26.94
CA GLN A 122 -32.06 25.57 -25.79
C GLN A 122 -30.89 24.58 -25.72
N LEU A 123 -30.17 24.59 -24.59
CA LEU A 123 -29.15 23.61 -24.28
C LEU A 123 -29.73 22.65 -23.24
N ASP A 124 -30.12 21.46 -23.69
CA ASP A 124 -30.52 20.38 -22.80
C ASP A 124 -29.25 19.66 -22.34
N VAL A 125 -28.97 19.74 -21.04
CA VAL A 125 -27.81 19.07 -20.42
C VAL A 125 -28.30 17.93 -19.54
N ASP A 126 -28.13 16.70 -20.02
CA ASP A 126 -28.37 15.50 -19.23
C ASP A 126 -27.15 15.15 -18.39
N ILE A 127 -27.23 15.36 -17.08
CA ILE A 127 -26.16 15.07 -16.13
C ILE A 127 -26.43 13.71 -15.48
N ASN A 128 -25.62 12.70 -15.81
CA ASN A 128 -25.73 11.36 -15.21
C ASN A 128 -25.09 11.28 -13.81
N SER A 129 -24.00 12.02 -13.56
CA SER A 129 -23.30 12.00 -12.27
C SER A 129 -22.54 13.29 -12.01
N LEU A 130 -22.46 13.69 -10.74
CA LEU A 130 -21.65 14.80 -10.26
C LEU A 130 -20.70 14.30 -9.18
N SER A 131 -19.41 14.61 -9.31
CA SER A 131 -18.39 14.32 -8.30
C SER A 131 -17.69 15.61 -7.87
N PHE A 132 -17.41 15.72 -6.57
CA PHE A 132 -16.72 16.87 -6.00
C PHE A 132 -15.32 16.48 -5.60
N SER A 133 -14.32 17.28 -6.01
CA SER A 133 -12.94 17.14 -5.54
C SER A 133 -12.77 17.64 -4.11
N HIS A 134 -13.49 18.70 -3.77
CA HIS A 134 -13.50 19.31 -2.45
C HIS A 134 -14.88 19.93 -2.18
N HIS A 135 -15.41 19.71 -0.99
CA HIS A 135 -16.69 20.27 -0.55
C HIS A 135 -16.58 20.69 0.91
N HIS A 136 -17.20 21.80 1.30
CA HIS A 136 -17.09 22.34 2.67
C HIS A 136 -17.65 21.42 3.78
N LEU A 137 -18.47 20.42 3.43
CA LEU A 137 -18.97 19.39 4.35
C LEU A 137 -18.14 18.09 4.30
N PHE A 138 -17.05 18.07 3.53
CA PHE A 138 -16.16 16.91 3.51
C PHE A 138 -15.29 16.90 4.76
N SER A 139 -15.30 15.78 5.46
CA SER A 139 -14.27 15.54 6.47
C SER A 139 -12.89 15.46 5.80
N ARG A 140 -11.83 15.64 6.60
CA ARG A 140 -10.44 15.48 6.14
C ARG A 140 -10.21 14.16 5.43
N GLU A 141 -10.87 13.09 5.87
CA GLU A 141 -10.76 11.76 5.25
C GLU A 141 -11.35 11.73 3.84
N HIS A 142 -12.48 12.40 3.60
CA HIS A 142 -13.05 12.51 2.24
C HIS A 142 -12.10 13.24 1.30
N VAL A 143 -11.49 14.33 1.76
CA VAL A 143 -10.51 15.10 0.97
C VAL A 143 -9.28 14.24 0.66
N LEU A 144 -8.75 13.52 1.67
CA LEU A 144 -7.59 12.63 1.49
C LEU A 144 -7.91 11.43 0.58
N ALA A 145 -9.08 10.81 0.73
CA ALA A 145 -9.52 9.70 -0.10
C ALA A 145 -9.63 10.13 -1.57
N THR A 146 -10.24 11.29 -1.82
CA THR A 146 -10.38 11.85 -3.17
C THR A 146 -9.02 12.13 -3.80
N ARG A 147 -8.09 12.73 -3.02
CA ARG A 147 -6.72 12.99 -3.47
C ARG A 147 -5.95 11.70 -3.77
N LEU A 148 -6.13 10.66 -2.95
CA LEU A 148 -5.51 9.35 -3.18
C LEU A 148 -6.01 8.72 -4.48
N SER A 149 -7.32 8.78 -4.74
CA SER A 149 -7.91 8.29 -5.99
C SER A 149 -7.34 9.01 -7.21
N GLN A 150 -7.21 10.33 -7.16
CA GLN A 150 -6.61 11.12 -8.24
C GLN A 150 -5.16 10.71 -8.53
N LEU A 151 -4.34 10.57 -7.48
CA LEU A 151 -2.94 10.13 -7.64
C LEU A 151 -2.84 8.72 -8.23
N TYR A 152 -3.78 7.84 -7.88
CA TYR A 152 -3.86 6.50 -8.42
C TYR A 152 -4.24 6.50 -9.91
N GLU A 153 -5.24 7.28 -10.30
CA GLU A 153 -5.63 7.44 -11.71
C GLU A 153 -4.46 7.98 -12.54
N GLU A 154 -3.77 9.02 -12.07
CA GLU A 154 -2.57 9.55 -12.73
C GLU A 154 -1.45 8.52 -12.85
N TYR A 155 -1.28 7.66 -11.85
CA TYR A 155 -0.30 6.57 -11.91
C TYR A 155 -0.70 5.54 -12.98
N MET A 156 -1.97 5.15 -13.02
CA MET A 156 -2.48 4.20 -14.00
C MET A 156 -2.35 4.73 -15.43
N ASP A 157 -2.61 6.03 -15.64
CA ASP A 157 -2.43 6.67 -16.94
C ASP A 157 -0.96 6.69 -17.37
N ARG A 158 -0.04 6.94 -16.42
CA ARG A 158 1.41 6.84 -16.69
C ARG A 158 1.83 5.42 -17.05
N GLN A 159 1.29 4.41 -16.36
CA GLN A 159 1.57 3.01 -16.68
C GLN A 159 1.07 2.63 -18.08
N LYS A 160 -0.14 3.05 -18.45
CA LYS A 160 -0.69 2.83 -19.80
C LYS A 160 0.17 3.49 -20.87
N LYS A 161 0.57 4.76 -20.68
CA LYS A 161 1.44 5.48 -21.62
C LYS A 161 2.80 4.80 -21.79
N ASN A 162 3.43 4.39 -20.68
CA ASN A 162 4.71 3.68 -20.73
C ASN A 162 4.57 2.32 -21.43
N MET A 163 3.49 1.58 -21.18
CA MET A 163 3.21 0.32 -21.87
C MET A 163 3.05 0.53 -23.39
N ALA A 164 2.31 1.57 -23.80
CA ALA A 164 2.14 1.90 -25.21
C ALA A 164 3.49 2.27 -25.87
N GLU A 165 4.31 3.08 -25.20
CA GLU A 165 5.65 3.43 -25.66
C GLU A 165 6.53 2.19 -25.80
N TYR A 166 6.58 1.33 -24.78
CA TYR A 166 7.31 0.07 -24.78
C TYR A 166 6.89 -0.86 -25.94
N LEU A 167 5.60 -1.06 -26.16
CA LEU A 167 5.09 -1.89 -27.26
C LEU A 167 5.48 -1.29 -28.62
N SER A 168 5.42 0.04 -28.75
CA SER A 168 5.82 0.74 -29.97
C SER A 168 7.32 0.60 -30.27
N GLU A 169 8.18 0.72 -29.25
CA GLU A 169 9.62 0.55 -29.38
C GLU A 169 9.98 -0.90 -29.71
N LYS A 170 9.34 -1.86 -29.04
CA LYS A 170 9.49 -3.28 -29.33
C LYS A 170 9.13 -3.60 -30.77
N LEU A 171 7.99 -3.09 -31.27
CA LEU A 171 7.58 -3.27 -32.66
C LEU A 171 8.58 -2.67 -33.65
N LYS A 172 9.10 -1.46 -33.36
CA LYS A 172 10.15 -0.84 -34.18
C LYS A 172 11.42 -1.70 -34.22
N ALA A 173 11.88 -2.18 -33.06
CA ALA A 173 13.08 -3.01 -32.97
C ALA A 173 12.94 -4.35 -33.70
N LEU A 174 11.78 -5.01 -33.59
CA LEU A 174 11.47 -6.25 -34.31
C LEU A 174 11.41 -6.03 -35.83
N LYS A 175 10.75 -4.96 -36.29
CA LYS A 175 10.69 -4.61 -37.72
C LYS A 175 12.08 -4.32 -38.29
N LEU A 176 12.89 -3.55 -37.59
CA LEU A 176 14.28 -3.28 -37.99
C LEU A 176 15.12 -4.56 -38.04
N SER A 177 14.97 -5.44 -37.05
CA SER A 177 15.70 -6.71 -36.98
C SER A 177 15.29 -7.67 -38.10
N ALA A 178 13.99 -7.72 -38.44
CA ALA A 178 13.48 -8.50 -39.57
C ALA A 178 13.99 -7.99 -40.92
N VAL A 179 14.03 -6.65 -41.11
CA VAL A 179 14.60 -6.03 -42.31
C VAL A 179 16.09 -6.30 -42.40
N HIS A 180 16.85 -6.05 -41.32
CA HIS A 180 18.29 -6.31 -41.29
C HIS A 180 18.63 -7.77 -41.58
N LEU A 181 17.87 -8.72 -41.02
CA LEU A 181 18.03 -10.15 -41.31
C LEU A 181 17.72 -10.47 -42.77
N LYS A 182 16.67 -9.86 -43.34
CA LYS A 182 16.31 -10.01 -44.76
C LYS A 182 17.39 -9.47 -45.69
N ASP A 183 17.96 -8.31 -45.36
CA ASP A 183 19.04 -7.68 -46.12
C ASP A 183 20.33 -8.50 -46.03
N HIS A 184 20.65 -9.03 -44.84
CA HIS A 184 21.78 -9.94 -44.64
C HIS A 184 21.63 -11.23 -45.47
N MET A 185 20.43 -11.82 -45.49
CA MET A 185 20.12 -12.99 -46.35
C MET A 185 20.23 -12.67 -47.85
N ALA A 186 19.88 -11.45 -48.26
CA ALA A 186 19.97 -11.01 -49.66
C ALA A 186 21.42 -10.73 -50.09
N ALA A 187 22.23 -10.10 -49.23
CA ALA A 187 23.61 -9.72 -49.50
C ALA A 187 24.58 -10.93 -49.55
N LYS A 188 24.33 -11.98 -48.77
CA LYS A 188 25.21 -13.17 -48.64
C LYS A 188 24.62 -14.46 -49.20
N LYS A 189 23.73 -14.34 -50.19
CA LYS A 189 22.94 -15.45 -50.74
C LYS A 189 23.76 -16.62 -51.32
N SER A 190 25.02 -16.38 -51.69
CA SER A 190 25.96 -17.36 -52.25
C SER A 190 26.99 -17.93 -51.26
N GLU A 191 27.11 -17.37 -50.04
CA GLU A 191 28.09 -17.79 -49.03
C GLU A 191 27.50 -18.70 -47.95
N HIS A 192 26.16 -18.82 -47.87
CA HIS A 192 25.47 -19.53 -46.80
C HIS A 192 25.17 -20.99 -47.15
N ASP A 193 25.48 -21.89 -46.21
CA ASP A 193 25.11 -23.31 -46.29
C ASP A 193 23.59 -23.49 -46.16
N TYR A 194 23.07 -24.64 -46.59
CA TYR A 194 21.62 -24.93 -46.57
C TYR A 194 21.04 -24.84 -45.15
N ALA A 195 21.81 -25.27 -44.14
CA ALA A 195 21.43 -25.20 -42.73
C ALA A 195 21.30 -23.75 -42.22
N ASP A 196 22.21 -22.86 -42.61
CA ASP A 196 22.18 -21.44 -42.22
C ASP A 196 20.98 -20.73 -42.82
N ARG A 197 20.69 -21.00 -44.10
CA ARG A 197 19.52 -20.42 -44.79
C ARG A 197 18.20 -20.85 -44.15
N SER A 198 18.09 -22.12 -43.75
CA SER A 198 16.94 -22.63 -43.01
C SER A 198 16.79 -21.96 -41.63
N ASN A 199 17.90 -21.75 -40.91
CA ASN A 199 17.92 -21.07 -39.62
C ASN A 199 17.47 -19.60 -39.72
N PHE A 200 18.01 -18.85 -40.69
CA PHE A 200 17.60 -17.46 -40.92
C PHE A 200 16.15 -17.34 -41.35
N GLN A 201 15.65 -18.28 -42.17
CA GLN A 201 14.25 -18.30 -42.57
C GLN A 201 13.31 -18.61 -41.40
N LYS A 202 13.71 -19.51 -40.50
CA LYS A 202 12.97 -19.77 -39.25
C LYS A 202 12.92 -18.54 -38.35
N ARG A 203 14.06 -17.89 -38.12
CA ARG A 203 14.14 -16.64 -37.34
C ARG A 203 13.31 -15.51 -37.92
N LEU A 204 13.23 -15.40 -39.25
CA LEU A 204 12.39 -14.41 -39.91
C LEU A 204 10.90 -14.71 -39.68
N GLN A 205 10.51 -15.98 -39.66
CA GLN A 205 9.14 -16.37 -39.33
C GLN A 205 8.83 -16.06 -37.86
N ASP A 206 9.75 -16.37 -36.94
CA ASP A 206 9.62 -16.04 -35.52
C ASP A 206 9.42 -14.52 -35.31
N TYR A 207 10.20 -13.67 -36.01
CA TYR A 207 10.01 -12.22 -35.96
C TYR A 207 8.65 -11.78 -36.52
N LYS A 208 8.16 -12.38 -37.60
CA LYS A 208 6.82 -12.06 -38.15
C LYS A 208 5.71 -12.43 -37.18
N ASP A 209 5.82 -13.59 -36.54
CA ASP A 209 4.84 -14.08 -35.58
C ASP A 209 4.84 -13.19 -34.31
N GLU A 210 6.01 -12.76 -33.85
CA GLU A 210 6.13 -11.81 -32.73
C GLU A 210 5.63 -10.40 -33.06
N ILE A 211 5.83 -9.92 -34.30
CA ILE A 211 5.27 -8.65 -34.77
C ILE A 211 3.75 -8.72 -34.78
N SER A 212 3.17 -9.76 -35.40
CA SER A 212 1.72 -9.97 -35.43
C SER A 212 1.11 -10.00 -34.03
N LYS A 213 1.73 -10.76 -33.11
CA LYS A 213 1.31 -10.80 -31.71
C LYS A 213 1.41 -9.43 -31.03
N SER A 214 2.49 -8.68 -31.24
CA SER A 214 2.69 -7.38 -30.62
C SER A 214 1.76 -6.31 -31.20
N ASP A 215 1.40 -6.40 -32.49
CA ASP A 215 0.41 -5.54 -33.15
C ASP A 215 -1.00 -5.80 -32.56
N THR A 216 -1.40 -7.08 -32.37
CA THR A 216 -2.70 -7.41 -31.74
C THR A 216 -2.81 -6.89 -30.30
N LEU A 217 -1.71 -6.93 -29.54
CA LEU A 217 -1.67 -6.40 -28.17
C LEU A 217 -1.79 -4.88 -28.14
N ASN A 218 -1.23 -4.18 -29.14
CA ASN A 218 -1.30 -2.74 -29.26
C ASN A 218 -2.69 -2.24 -29.73
N GLU A 219 -3.43 -3.03 -30.51
CA GLU A 219 -4.80 -2.69 -30.94
C GLU A 219 -5.86 -2.96 -29.86
N SER A 220 -5.56 -3.83 -28.89
CA SER A 220 -6.48 -4.24 -27.83
C SER A 220 -6.40 -3.43 -26.53
N GLY A 221 -5.45 -2.50 -26.41
CA GLY A 221 -5.20 -1.67 -25.22
C GLY A 221 -5.55 -0.21 -25.45
#